data_AF-A0A2H0V6C5-F1
#
_entry.id   AF-A0A2H0V6C5-F1
#
_cell.length_a   1.000
_cell.length_b   1.000
_cell.length_c   1.000
_cell.angle_alpha   90.00
_cell.angle_beta   90.00
_cell.angle_gamma   90.00
#
_symmetry.space_group_name_H-M   'P 1'
#
loop_
_entity.id
_entity.type
_entity.pdbx_description
1 polymer ?
#
loop_
_entity_poly.entity_id
_entity_poly.type
_entity_poly.pdbx_seq_one_letter_code
_entity_poly.pdbx_strand_id
1 'polypeptide(L)'
;MILLNKKLNPFIKVNTPTTDFMLLRQLIEEYIHESATPNFYQGDIVHALDISTHIHQILPVLKSYLNRHSEHKFQVTPGFFSHHDIDHAWLQDQQLIVDISLERVKTHPELEENLRNTISPYSYFISDDPQHHWYQFYIVENV
;
A
#
# COMPACT_ATOMS: atom_id res chain seq x y z
N MET A 1 12.27 17.43 -19.89
CA MET A 1 12.11 16.57 -18.70
C MET A 1 10.93 15.67 -18.97
N ILE A 2 11.17 14.38 -19.26
CA ILE A 2 10.07 13.42 -19.49
C ILE A 2 9.60 13.00 -18.10
N LEU A 3 8.45 13.51 -17.64
CA LEU A 3 7.72 12.84 -16.57
C LEU A 3 7.26 11.50 -17.16
N LEU A 4 8.00 10.43 -16.86
CA LEU A 4 7.48 9.08 -17.03
C LEU A 4 6.30 8.96 -16.06
N ASN A 5 5.08 9.20 -16.55
CA ASN A 5 3.87 8.88 -15.82
C ASN A 5 3.90 7.37 -15.55
N LYS A 6 4.34 6.99 -14.36
CA LYS A 6 4.39 5.60 -13.92
C LYS A 6 2.96 5.09 -13.87
N LYS A 7 2.71 3.93 -14.49
CA LYS A 7 1.40 3.30 -14.48
C LYS A 7 1.12 2.75 -13.08
N LEU A 8 0.12 3.30 -12.41
CA LEU A 8 -0.40 2.79 -11.14
C LEU A 8 -1.28 1.56 -11.40
N ASN A 9 -1.22 0.59 -10.48
CA ASN A 9 -2.00 -0.66 -10.58
C ASN A 9 -2.85 -0.86 -9.30
N PRO A 10 -4.03 -0.23 -9.22
CA PRO A 10 -4.96 -0.42 -8.12
C PRO A 10 -5.56 -1.82 -8.06
N PHE A 11 -5.64 -2.38 -6.85
CA PHE A 11 -6.51 -3.48 -6.47
C PHE A 11 -7.55 -2.96 -5.49
N ILE A 12 -8.78 -2.71 -5.95
CA ILE A 12 -9.81 -2.05 -5.14
C ILE A 12 -11.04 -2.94 -5.02
N LYS A 13 -11.42 -3.26 -3.79
CA LYS A 13 -12.67 -3.94 -3.46
C LYS A 13 -13.25 -3.35 -2.17
N VAL A 14 -14.02 -2.29 -2.32
CA VAL A 14 -14.74 -1.65 -1.22
C VAL A 14 -16.22 -1.93 -1.37
N ASN A 15 -16.81 -2.57 -0.37
CA ASN A 15 -18.22 -2.97 -0.32
C ASN A 15 -19.04 -2.06 0.61
N THR A 16 -18.41 -1.39 1.59
CA THR A 16 -19.10 -0.52 2.54
C THR A 16 -19.60 0.75 1.84
N PRO A 17 -20.91 1.00 1.81
CA PRO A 17 -21.48 2.11 1.04
C PRO A 17 -21.14 3.50 1.59
N THR A 18 -20.70 3.58 2.86
CA THR A 18 -20.30 4.83 3.51
C THR A 18 -18.82 5.19 3.29
N THR A 19 -18.03 4.28 2.71
CA THR A 19 -16.61 4.52 2.45
C THR A 19 -16.45 5.23 1.11
N ASP A 20 -15.92 6.47 1.12
CA ASP A 20 -15.57 7.19 -0.11
C ASP A 20 -14.26 6.66 -0.71
N PHE A 21 -14.34 5.50 -1.36
CA PHE A 21 -13.17 4.87 -1.97
C PHE A 21 -12.61 5.68 -3.14
N MET A 22 -13.41 6.54 -3.77
CA MET A 22 -12.96 7.39 -4.88
C MET A 22 -12.02 8.48 -4.35
N LEU A 23 -12.38 9.12 -3.24
CA LEU A 23 -11.49 10.06 -2.54
C LEU A 23 -10.22 9.37 -2.05
N LEU A 24 -10.33 8.22 -1.38
CA LEU A 24 -9.16 7.48 -0.90
C LEU A 24 -8.23 7.10 -2.04
N ARG A 25 -8.78 6.57 -3.13
CA ARG A 25 -8.03 6.28 -4.35
C ARG A 25 -7.28 7.51 -4.83
N GLN A 26 -7.97 8.64 -5.00
CA GLN A 26 -7.35 9.89 -5.45
C GLN A 26 -6.18 10.30 -4.55
N LEU A 27 -6.38 10.30 -3.23
CA LEU A 27 -5.36 10.68 -2.26
C LEU A 27 -4.12 9.76 -2.32
N ILE A 28 -4.32 8.45 -2.48
CA ILE A 28 -3.23 7.48 -2.59
C ILE A 28 -2.46 7.67 -3.89
N GLU A 29 -3.18 7.83 -5.01
CA GLU A 29 -2.56 8.04 -6.32
C GLU A 29 -1.78 9.37 -6.36
N GLU A 30 -2.34 10.45 -5.79
CA GLU A 30 -1.66 11.74 -5.61
C GLU A 30 -0.37 11.58 -4.80
N TYR A 31 -0.45 10.93 -3.64
CA TYR A 31 0.71 10.67 -2.81
C TYR A 31 1.82 9.87 -3.55
N ILE A 32 1.45 8.81 -4.26
CA ILE A 32 2.41 8.02 -5.05
C ILE A 32 3.03 8.88 -6.16
N HIS A 33 2.24 9.71 -6.84
CA HIS A 33 2.74 10.60 -7.90
C HIS A 33 3.71 11.66 -7.37
N GLU A 34 3.36 12.35 -6.28
CA GLU A 34 4.22 13.35 -5.64
C GLU A 34 5.53 12.72 -5.18
N SER A 35 5.43 11.57 -4.52
CA SER A 35 6.58 10.86 -3.93
C SER A 35 7.44 10.12 -4.98
N ALA A 36 6.91 9.89 -6.19
CA ALA A 36 7.66 9.34 -7.32
C ALA A 36 8.57 10.37 -8.00
N THR A 37 8.45 11.66 -7.64
CA THR A 37 9.36 12.70 -8.13
C THR A 37 10.76 12.46 -7.54
N PRO A 38 11.83 12.42 -8.36
CA PRO A 38 13.19 12.25 -7.86
C PRO A 38 13.52 13.30 -6.80
N ASN A 39 14.08 12.86 -5.67
CA ASN A 39 14.53 13.75 -4.61
C ASN A 39 15.95 13.37 -4.15
N PHE A 40 16.60 14.29 -3.45
CA PHE A 40 17.94 14.08 -2.90
C PHE A 40 17.85 13.62 -1.45
N TYR A 41 18.48 12.50 -1.13
CA TYR A 41 18.62 12.03 0.25
C TYR A 41 20.06 11.60 0.49
N GLN A 42 20.68 12.15 1.54
CA GLN A 42 22.07 11.84 1.94
C GLN A 42 23.14 11.97 0.82
N GLY A 43 22.88 12.80 -0.20
CA GLY A 43 23.79 13.00 -1.33
C GLY A 43 23.51 12.10 -2.54
N ASP A 44 22.58 11.16 -2.42
CA ASP A 44 22.17 10.26 -3.50
C ASP A 44 20.89 10.76 -4.19
N ILE A 45 20.82 10.58 -5.51
CA ILE A 45 19.58 10.73 -6.28
C ILE A 45 18.75 9.48 -6.01
N VAL A 46 17.72 9.62 -5.18
CA VAL A 46 16.76 8.53 -4.97
C VAL A 46 15.69 8.66 -6.05
N HIS A 47 15.70 7.72 -6.99
CA HIS A 47 14.66 7.62 -8.00
C HIS A 47 13.36 7.08 -7.38
N ALA A 48 12.26 7.78 -7.64
CA ALA A 48 10.87 7.32 -7.67
C ALA A 48 10.50 6.19 -6.70
N LEU A 49 10.07 6.57 -5.49
CA LEU A 49 9.36 5.73 -4.51
C LEU A 49 9.47 4.22 -4.75
N ASP A 50 10.58 3.60 -4.34
CA ASP A 50 10.56 2.16 -4.11
C ASP A 50 9.79 1.95 -2.81
N ILE A 51 8.46 1.83 -2.94
CA ILE A 51 7.52 1.75 -1.82
C ILE A 51 7.90 0.59 -0.89
N SER A 52 8.43 -0.46 -1.49
CA SER A 52 8.83 -1.68 -0.83
C SER A 52 10.03 -1.48 0.10
N THR A 53 11.01 -0.68 -0.32
CA THR A 53 12.28 -0.48 0.39
C THR A 53 12.16 0.52 1.54
N HIS A 54 11.26 1.50 1.45
CA HIS A 54 11.13 2.58 2.44
C HIS A 54 9.81 2.57 3.21
N ILE A 55 9.12 1.43 3.27
CA ILE A 55 7.75 1.37 3.77
C ILE A 55 7.55 1.93 5.20
N HIS A 56 8.53 1.70 6.09
CA HIS A 56 8.49 2.22 7.47
C HIS A 56 8.57 3.75 7.54
N GLN A 57 9.09 4.40 6.50
CA GLN A 57 9.11 5.86 6.36
C GLN A 57 7.83 6.36 5.66
N ILE A 58 7.35 5.60 4.68
CA ILE A 58 6.23 5.98 3.81
C ILE A 58 4.88 5.84 4.54
N LEU A 59 4.62 4.74 5.25
CA LEU A 59 3.32 4.51 5.90
C LEU A 59 2.94 5.58 6.93
N PRO A 60 3.85 6.06 7.82
CA PRO A 60 3.49 7.13 8.76
C PRO A 60 3.13 8.44 8.07
N VAL A 61 3.80 8.78 6.96
CA VAL A 61 3.53 9.97 6.17
C VAL A 61 2.20 9.83 5.42
N LEU A 62 1.99 8.71 4.73
CA LEU A 62 0.74 8.40 4.05
C LEU A 62 -0.43 8.39 5.05
N LYS A 63 -0.29 7.73 6.20
CA LYS A 63 -1.29 7.75 7.29
C LYS A 63 -1.68 9.17 7.64
N SER A 64 -0.69 10.03 7.88
CA SER A 64 -0.92 11.42 8.28
C SER A 64 -1.58 12.22 7.16
N TYR A 65 -1.22 11.94 5.91
CA TYR A 65 -1.85 12.55 4.74
C TYR A 65 -3.32 12.12 4.61
N LEU A 66 -3.62 10.82 4.62
CA LEU A 66 -4.99 10.30 4.51
C LEU A 66 -5.89 10.77 5.67
N ASN A 67 -5.39 10.71 6.92
CA ASN A 67 -6.19 11.11 8.09
C ASN A 67 -6.50 12.61 8.15
N ARG A 68 -5.74 13.46 7.42
CA ARG A 68 -6.00 14.90 7.32
C ARG A 68 -7.01 15.25 6.21
N HIS A 69 -7.11 14.41 5.19
CA HIS A 69 -7.90 14.67 3.98
C HIS A 69 -9.12 13.73 3.85
N SER A 70 -9.37 12.87 4.83
CA SER A 70 -10.53 11.98 4.89
C SER A 70 -11.03 11.82 6.32
N GLU A 71 -12.25 11.31 6.48
CA GLU A 71 -12.85 11.02 7.79
C GLU A 71 -12.21 9.82 8.49
N HIS A 72 -11.43 9.03 7.75
CA HIS A 72 -10.79 7.82 8.25
C HIS A 72 -9.77 8.10 9.35
N LYS A 73 -9.60 7.09 10.20
CA LYS A 73 -8.61 7.10 11.30
C LYS A 73 -7.66 5.92 11.16
N PHE A 74 -6.90 5.93 10.05
CA PHE A 74 -5.93 4.90 9.77
C PHE A 74 -4.85 4.81 10.84
N GLN A 75 -4.47 3.58 11.16
CA GLN A 75 -3.29 3.24 11.94
C GLN A 75 -2.36 2.34 11.13
N VAL A 76 -1.07 2.41 11.42
CA VAL A 76 -0.11 1.45 10.83
C VAL A 76 -0.29 0.15 11.59
N THR A 77 -0.65 -0.91 10.89
CA THR A 77 -0.80 -2.26 11.45
C THR A 77 0.36 -3.11 10.96
N PRO A 78 1.24 -3.56 11.87
CA PRO A 78 2.26 -4.54 11.54
C PRO A 78 1.64 -5.94 11.47
N GLY A 79 2.26 -6.81 10.69
CA GLY A 79 1.89 -8.21 10.63
C GLY A 79 2.77 -8.95 9.65
N PHE A 80 2.28 -10.10 9.21
CA PHE A 80 2.98 -10.96 8.27
C PHE A 80 2.09 -11.31 7.10
N PHE A 81 2.72 -11.46 5.94
CA PHE A 81 2.07 -12.00 4.76
C PHE A 81 2.18 -13.53 4.81
N SER A 82 1.07 -14.24 5.05
CA SER A 82 0.91 -15.70 5.15
C SER A 82 2.11 -16.52 5.67
N HIS A 83 2.01 -16.97 6.92
CA HIS A 83 2.76 -18.12 7.47
C HIS A 83 4.31 -18.07 7.37
N HIS A 84 4.89 -16.86 7.52
CA HIS A 84 6.23 -16.51 8.05
C HIS A 84 7.27 -15.89 7.10
N ASP A 85 8.14 -15.07 7.72
CA ASP A 85 9.43 -14.47 7.31
C ASP A 85 9.46 -13.09 6.64
N ILE A 86 8.33 -12.51 6.22
CA ILE A 86 8.30 -11.13 5.72
C ILE A 86 7.55 -10.22 6.69
N ASP A 87 8.30 -9.38 7.41
CA ASP A 87 7.75 -8.25 8.16
C ASP A 87 6.98 -7.35 7.20
N HIS A 88 5.68 -7.21 7.41
CA HIS A 88 4.78 -6.44 6.55
C HIS A 88 4.00 -5.41 7.36
N ALA A 89 3.55 -4.37 6.70
CA ALA A 89 2.72 -3.37 7.35
C ALA A 89 1.77 -2.71 6.35
N TRP A 90 0.58 -2.37 6.83
CA TRP A 90 -0.45 -1.68 6.05
C TRP A 90 -1.13 -0.60 6.89
N LEU A 91 -1.96 0.22 6.26
CA LEU A 91 -2.83 1.15 6.95
C LEU A 91 -4.21 0.51 7.17
N GLN A 92 -4.74 0.62 8.38
CA GLN A 92 -6.04 0.04 8.72
C GLN A 92 -6.93 1.02 9.47
N ASP A 93 -8.19 1.10 9.06
CA ASP A 93 -9.28 1.76 9.78
C ASP A 93 -10.46 0.78 9.86
N GLN A 94 -10.74 0.23 11.04
CA GLN A 94 -11.69 -0.86 11.22
C GLN A 94 -11.36 -2.06 10.31
N GLN A 95 -12.23 -2.36 9.33
CA GLN A 95 -12.05 -3.44 8.34
C GLN A 95 -11.40 -2.94 7.05
N LEU A 96 -11.27 -1.62 6.87
CA LEU A 96 -10.69 -1.05 5.66
C LEU A 96 -9.17 -1.09 5.75
N ILE A 97 -8.56 -1.79 4.80
CA ILE A 97 -7.11 -1.88 4.59
C ILE A 97 -6.71 -1.02 3.40
N VAL A 98 -5.60 -0.30 3.55
CA VAL A 98 -4.83 0.32 2.48
C VAL A 98 -3.38 -0.20 2.56
N ASP A 99 -2.92 -0.88 1.52
CA ASP A 99 -1.55 -1.37 1.42
C ASP A 99 -0.90 -0.93 0.12
N ILE A 100 0.24 -0.26 0.22
CA ILE A 100 1.03 0.23 -0.92
C ILE A 100 2.34 -0.57 -1.11
N SER A 101 2.59 -1.58 -0.28
CA SER A 101 3.86 -2.30 -0.18
C SER A 101 3.83 -3.72 -0.73
N LEU A 102 2.83 -4.03 -1.57
CA LEU A 102 2.62 -5.36 -2.15
C LEU A 102 3.86 -5.91 -2.88
N GLU A 103 4.74 -5.05 -3.42
CA GLU A 103 5.97 -5.52 -4.05
C GLU A 103 6.89 -6.29 -3.10
N ARG A 104 6.88 -5.98 -1.79
CA ARG A 104 7.68 -6.70 -0.77
C ARG A 104 7.35 -8.18 -0.71
N VAL A 105 6.12 -8.55 -1.05
CA VAL A 105 5.62 -9.93 -0.96
C VAL A 105 5.57 -10.61 -2.33
N LYS A 106 5.98 -9.93 -3.41
CA LYS A 106 5.91 -10.44 -4.78
C LYS A 106 6.70 -11.73 -4.99
N THR A 107 7.83 -11.88 -4.31
CA THR A 107 8.70 -13.07 -4.43
C THR A 107 8.34 -14.16 -3.40
N HIS A 108 7.31 -13.96 -2.58
CA HIS A 108 6.95 -14.92 -1.54
C HIS A 108 6.49 -16.25 -2.17
N PRO A 109 7.02 -17.40 -1.71
CA PRO A 109 6.76 -18.70 -2.34
C PRO A 109 5.28 -19.12 -2.28
N GLU A 110 4.56 -18.73 -1.23
CA GLU A 110 3.14 -19.05 -1.03
C GLU A 110 2.19 -18.16 -1.83
N LEU A 111 2.67 -17.06 -2.41
CA LEU A 111 1.83 -16.20 -3.21
C LEU A 111 1.46 -16.91 -4.52
N GLU A 112 0.18 -17.02 -4.85
CA GLU A 112 -0.25 -17.64 -6.11
C GLU A 112 0.40 -16.94 -7.32
N GLU A 113 0.77 -17.70 -8.36
CA GLU A 113 1.44 -17.17 -9.56
C GLU A 113 0.63 -16.04 -10.21
N ASN A 114 -0.70 -16.19 -10.26
CA ASN A 114 -1.60 -15.16 -10.77
C ASN A 114 -1.48 -13.85 -10.00
N LEU A 115 -1.43 -13.90 -8.66
CA LEU A 115 -1.26 -12.72 -7.82
C LEU A 115 0.13 -12.11 -8.00
N ARG A 116 1.18 -12.92 -8.03
CA ARG A 116 2.58 -12.47 -8.29
C ARG A 116 2.70 -11.67 -9.58
N ASN A 117 2.06 -12.15 -10.65
CA ASN A 117 2.11 -11.53 -11.96
C ASN A 117 1.35 -10.19 -12.04
N THR A 118 0.44 -9.93 -11.08
CA THR A 118 -0.28 -8.66 -11.00
C THR A 118 0.47 -7.57 -10.24
N ILE A 119 1.41 -7.92 -9.35
CA ILE A 119 2.16 -6.95 -8.56
C ILE A 119 3.28 -6.28 -9.38
N SER A 120 3.35 -4.96 -9.25
CA SER A 120 4.41 -4.07 -9.75
C SER A 120 4.79 -3.02 -8.69
N PRO A 121 5.87 -2.24 -8.88
CA PRO A 121 6.32 -1.22 -7.92
C PRO A 121 5.32 -0.13 -7.51
N TYR A 122 4.25 0.07 -8.28
CA TYR A 122 3.20 1.06 -8.00
C TYR A 122 1.83 0.41 -7.83
N SER A 123 1.84 -0.84 -7.39
CA SER A 123 0.65 -1.57 -7.02
C SER A 123 0.22 -1.20 -5.62
N TYR A 124 -1.08 -0.99 -5.44
CA TYR A 124 -1.65 -0.72 -4.13
C TYR A 124 -3.00 -1.40 -4.00
N PHE A 125 -3.39 -1.67 -2.77
CA PHE A 125 -4.60 -2.39 -2.39
C PHE A 125 -5.47 -1.50 -1.50
N ILE A 126 -6.77 -1.44 -1.78
CA ILE A 126 -7.79 -0.84 -0.92
C ILE A 126 -8.95 -1.81 -0.81
N SER A 127 -9.25 -2.28 0.40
CA SER A 127 -10.41 -3.16 0.58
C SER A 127 -10.92 -3.19 2.00
N ASP A 128 -12.23 -3.33 2.12
CA ASP A 128 -12.94 -3.68 3.36
C ASP A 128 -13.61 -5.06 3.26
N ASP A 129 -13.26 -5.85 2.24
CA ASP A 129 -13.81 -7.16 1.98
C ASP A 129 -12.90 -8.22 2.61
N PRO A 130 -13.30 -8.82 3.76
CA PRO A 130 -12.47 -9.84 4.40
C PRO A 130 -12.32 -11.11 3.56
N GLN A 131 -13.13 -11.28 2.50
CA GLN A 131 -13.01 -12.41 1.57
C GLN A 131 -12.10 -12.10 0.38
N HIS A 132 -11.61 -10.87 0.23
CA HIS A 132 -10.69 -10.52 -0.85
C HIS A 132 -9.42 -11.37 -0.75
N HIS A 133 -8.90 -11.85 -1.88
CA HIS A 133 -7.74 -12.75 -1.89
C HIS A 133 -6.54 -12.18 -1.13
N TRP A 134 -6.30 -10.86 -1.20
CA TRP A 134 -5.21 -10.18 -0.52
C TRP A 134 -5.42 -10.16 1.00
N TYR A 135 -6.68 -10.05 1.43
CA TYR A 135 -7.04 -9.99 2.84
C TYR A 135 -6.67 -11.29 3.57
N GLN A 136 -6.78 -12.42 2.90
CA GLN A 136 -6.47 -13.75 3.44
C GLN A 136 -4.99 -13.90 3.83
N PHE A 137 -4.11 -13.06 3.28
CA PHE A 137 -2.68 -13.11 3.57
C PHE A 137 -2.28 -12.19 4.74
N TYR A 138 -3.12 -11.25 5.18
CA TYR A 138 -2.79 -10.36 6.29
C TYR A 138 -3.09 -11.03 7.63
N ILE A 139 -2.03 -11.43 8.34
CA ILE A 139 -2.12 -11.96 9.70
C ILE A 139 -1.61 -10.89 10.65
N VAL A 140 -2.46 -10.43 11.57
CA VAL A 140 -2.04 -9.49 12.64
C VAL A 140 -1.22 -10.25 13.67
N GLU A 141 -0.09 -9.67 14.09
CA GLU A 141 0.67 -10.19 15.22
C GLU A 141 -0.17 -10.00 16.50
N ASN A 142 -0.68 -11.10 17.07
CA ASN A 142 -1.27 -11.07 18.40
C ASN A 142 -0.13 -10.96 19.41
N VAL A 143 0.17 -9.73 19.84
CA VAL A 143 1.07 -9.44 20.96
C VAL A 143 0.40 -9.78 22.29
#